data_AF-A0A8D0FYD3-F1
#
_entry.id   AF-A0A8D0FYD3-F1
#
_cell.length_a   1.000
_cell.length_b   1.000
_cell.length_c   1.000
_cell.angle_alpha   90.00
_cell.angle_beta   90.00
_cell.angle_gamma   90.00
#
_symmetry.space_group_name_H-M   'P 1'
#
loop_
_entity.id
_entity.type
_entity.pdbx_description
1 polymer ?
#
loop_
_entity_poly.entity_id
_entity_poly.type
_entity_poly.pdbx_seq_one_letter_code
_entity_poly.pdbx_strand_id
1 'polypeptide(L)'
;PANVEIKARVRDRARLVCSAEQLSGSLGRTIAQTDTFFPVPHGRLKLRDFQDGRGQLIFYERPDSKGPKLSSYSISSTDDPAGLAVRAAADAAFLQSREG
;
A
#
# COMPACT_ATOMS: atom_id res chain seq x y z
N PRO A 1 -14.85 -3.24 3.48
CA PRO A 1 -14.72 -1.82 3.03
C PRO A 1 -14.18 -1.77 1.59
N ALA A 2 -14.51 -0.73 0.83
CA ALA A 2 -14.02 -0.56 -0.54
C ALA A 2 -13.80 0.93 -0.85
N ASN A 3 -12.84 1.24 -1.71
CA ASN A 3 -12.61 2.60 -2.21
C ASN A 3 -12.53 2.63 -3.74
N VAL A 4 -12.86 3.77 -4.33
CA VAL A 4 -12.60 4.05 -5.74
C VAL A 4 -11.34 4.91 -5.81
N GLU A 5 -10.33 4.42 -6.54
CA GLU A 5 -9.05 5.12 -6.69
C GLU A 5 -8.83 5.57 -8.13
N ILE A 6 -8.37 6.82 -8.29
CA ILE A 6 -7.91 7.39 -9.56
C ILE A 6 -6.43 7.78 -9.39
N LYS A 7 -5.56 7.19 -10.22
CA LYS A 7 -4.12 7.54 -10.26
C LYS A 7 -3.82 8.27 -11.57
N ALA A 8 -3.20 9.43 -11.46
CA ALA A 8 -2.75 10.22 -12.60
C ALA A 8 -1.25 10.54 -12.48
N ARG A 9 -0.59 10.67 -13.63
CA ARG A 9 0.81 11.08 -13.68
C ARG A 9 0.92 12.57 -13.35
N VAL A 10 1.74 12.92 -12.36
CA VAL A 10 2.05 14.31 -12.03
C VAL A 10 3.10 14.83 -13.01
N ARG A 11 2.79 15.92 -13.72
CA ARG A 11 3.73 16.59 -14.65
C ARG A 11 4.46 17.76 -14.00
N ASP A 12 3.78 18.47 -13.12
CA ASP A 12 4.30 19.59 -12.34
C ASP A 12 3.90 19.41 -10.88
N ARG A 13 4.90 19.08 -10.06
CA ARG A 13 4.68 18.81 -8.63
C ARG A 13 4.43 20.09 -7.86
N ALA A 14 5.10 21.20 -8.19
CA ALA A 14 4.98 22.45 -7.45
C ALA A 14 3.56 23.02 -7.61
N ARG A 15 3.03 23.01 -8.84
CA ARG A 15 1.66 23.44 -9.10
C ARG A 15 0.63 22.55 -8.41
N LEU A 16 0.83 21.23 -8.41
CA LEU A 16 -0.06 20.28 -7.73
C LEU A 16 -0.13 20.56 -6.22
N VAL A 17 1.02 20.76 -5.58
CA VAL A 17 1.10 21.06 -4.14
C VAL A 17 0.36 22.37 -3.83
N CYS A 18 0.66 23.45 -4.55
CA CYS A 18 -0.02 24.73 -4.36
C CYS A 18 -1.55 24.61 -4.49
N SER A 19 -2.05 23.90 -5.50
CA SER A 19 -3.49 23.65 -5.64
C SER A 19 -4.07 22.80 -4.49
N ALA A 20 -3.35 21.78 -4.03
CA ALA A 20 -3.78 20.95 -2.92
C ALA A 20 -3.83 21.74 -1.60
N GLU A 21 -2.87 22.63 -1.36
CA GLU A 21 -2.83 23.52 -0.19
C GLU A 21 -4.01 24.48 -0.19
N GLN A 22 -4.30 25.10 -1.34
CA GLN A 22 -5.45 26.00 -1.49
C GLN A 22 -6.79 25.28 -1.26
N LEU A 23 -6.96 24.08 -1.80
CA LEU A 23 -8.19 23.30 -1.66
C LEU A 23 -8.40 22.75 -0.25
N SER A 24 -7.32 22.35 0.42
CA SER A 24 -7.38 21.75 1.75
C SER A 24 -7.30 22.76 2.90
N GLY A 25 -6.80 23.97 2.63
CA GLY A 25 -6.51 24.97 3.67
C GLY A 25 -5.34 24.57 4.58
N SER A 26 -4.48 23.64 4.15
CA SER A 26 -3.39 23.08 4.95
C SER A 26 -2.14 22.87 4.08
N LEU A 27 -0.96 23.03 4.68
CA LEU A 27 0.32 22.66 4.05
C LEU A 27 0.47 21.14 3.87
N GLY A 28 -0.47 20.36 4.40
CA GLY A 28 -0.38 18.92 4.48
C GLY A 28 0.75 18.47 5.38
N ARG A 29 1.14 17.20 5.25
CA ARG A 29 2.30 16.64 5.95
C ARG A 29 2.96 15.58 5.09
N THR A 30 4.26 15.44 5.24
CA THR A 30 4.98 14.30 4.68
C THR A 30 4.75 13.09 5.58
N ILE A 31 4.35 11.97 4.97
CA ILE A 31 4.22 10.67 5.65
C ILE A 31 5.23 9.75 4.96
N ALA A 32 6.27 9.35 5.69
CA ALA A 32 7.23 8.39 5.18
C ALA A 32 6.60 6.99 5.19
N GLN A 33 6.74 6.27 4.09
CA GLN A 33 6.13 4.95 3.92
C GLN A 33 7.03 4.05 3.09
N THR A 34 7.14 2.79 3.49
CA THR A 34 7.75 1.72 2.69
C THR A 34 6.74 0.59 2.55
N ASP A 35 6.37 0.25 1.31
CA ASP A 35 5.46 -0.84 1.00
C ASP A 35 6.26 -2.07 0.52
N THR A 36 6.19 -3.17 1.26
CA THR A 36 6.74 -4.48 0.87
C THR A 36 5.62 -5.38 0.36
N PHE A 37 5.76 -5.99 -0.81
CA PHE A 37 4.74 -6.83 -1.43
C PHE A 37 5.06 -8.31 -1.28
N PHE A 38 4.04 -9.12 -1.00
CA PHE A 38 4.17 -10.57 -0.85
C PHE A 38 3.34 -11.29 -1.91
N PRO A 39 3.87 -12.36 -2.52
CA PRO A 39 3.09 -13.20 -3.41
C PRO A 39 2.03 -13.95 -2.59
N VAL A 40 0.81 -13.97 -3.09
CA VAL A 40 -0.32 -14.70 -2.52
C VAL A 40 -1.15 -15.31 -3.65
N PRO A 41 -1.86 -16.44 -3.44
CA PRO A 41 -2.62 -17.10 -4.51
C PRO A 41 -3.71 -16.22 -5.13
N HIS A 42 -4.31 -15.34 -4.34
CA HIS A 42 -5.41 -14.47 -4.76
C HIS A 42 -5.19 -13.05 -4.26
N GLY A 43 -5.65 -12.07 -5.03
CA GLY A 43 -5.53 -10.66 -4.66
C GLY A 43 -4.08 -10.19 -4.57
N ARG A 44 -3.83 -9.23 -3.69
CA ARG A 44 -2.51 -8.65 -3.45
C ARG A 44 -2.33 -8.40 -1.97
N LEU A 45 -1.17 -8.75 -1.44
CA LEU A 45 -0.80 -8.51 -0.06
C LEU A 45 0.40 -7.59 0.00
N LYS A 46 0.33 -6.58 0.85
CA LYS A 46 1.48 -5.72 1.15
C LYS A 46 1.54 -5.36 2.62
N LEU A 47 2.76 -5.19 3.12
CA LEU A 47 3.01 -4.57 4.41
C LEU A 47 3.50 -3.14 4.19
N ARG A 48 2.80 -2.18 4.78
CA ARG A 48 3.19 -0.78 4.84
C ARG A 48 3.87 -0.50 6.16
N ASP A 49 5.11 -0.04 6.13
CA ASP A 49 5.85 0.48 7.27
C ASP A 49 5.77 2.02 7.26
N PHE A 50 5.36 2.64 8.37
CA PHE A 50 5.32 4.09 8.54
C PHE A 50 6.65 4.69 9.04
N GLN A 51 7.68 3.86 9.19
CA GLN A 51 9.03 4.22 9.66
C GLN A 51 9.07 4.80 11.08
N ASP A 52 8.03 4.55 11.87
CA ASP A 52 7.90 4.98 13.27
C ASP A 52 7.63 3.81 14.23
N GLY A 53 7.94 2.59 13.78
CA GLY A 53 7.66 1.34 14.49
C GLY A 53 6.27 0.77 14.23
N ARG A 54 5.38 1.51 13.58
CA ARG A 54 4.04 1.02 13.24
C ARG A 54 3.94 0.65 11.77
N GLY A 55 3.05 -0.29 11.48
CA GLY A 55 2.75 -0.69 10.12
C GLY A 55 1.34 -1.24 9.95
N GLN A 56 1.03 -1.58 8.71
CA GLN A 56 -0.25 -2.13 8.30
C GLN A 56 -0.04 -3.24 7.28
N LEU A 57 -0.51 -4.44 7.58
CA LEU A 57 -0.68 -5.49 6.60
C LEU A 57 -2.00 -5.26 5.86
N ILE A 58 -1.93 -5.14 4.55
CA ILE A 58 -3.05 -4.74 3.69
C ILE A 58 -3.24 -5.80 2.62
N PHE A 59 -4.37 -6.51 2.69
CA PHE A 59 -4.86 -7.34 1.61
C PHE A 59 -5.83 -6.52 0.76
N TYR A 60 -5.72 -6.60 -0.56
CA TYR A 60 -6.65 -5.93 -1.45
C TYR A 60 -6.81 -6.65 -2.78
N GLU A 61 -8.01 -6.53 -3.34
CA GLU A 61 -8.32 -6.96 -4.69
C GLU A 61 -8.64 -5.73 -5.53
N ARG A 62 -8.10 -5.69 -6.74
CA ARG A 62 -8.26 -4.57 -7.66
C ARG A 62 -8.14 -5.07 -9.09
N PRO A 63 -9.06 -4.71 -10.00
CA PRO A 63 -8.96 -5.08 -11.40
C PRO A 63 -7.78 -4.37 -12.09
N ASP A 64 -7.15 -5.05 -13.04
CA ASP A 64 -6.09 -4.50 -13.90
C ASP A 64 -6.63 -3.72 -15.11
N SER A 65 -7.64 -2.88 -14.90
CA SER A 65 -8.21 -2.01 -15.93
C SER A 65 -7.44 -0.68 -16.11
N LYS A 66 -7.82 0.15 -17.08
CA LYS A 66 -7.45 1.58 -17.10
C LYS A 66 -8.63 2.40 -16.56
N GLY A 67 -8.37 3.52 -15.86
CA GLY A 67 -9.42 4.38 -15.29
C GLY A 67 -9.70 4.14 -13.80
N PRO A 68 -10.81 4.70 -13.26
CA PRO A 68 -11.23 4.53 -11.88
C PRO A 68 -11.45 3.06 -11.54
N LYS A 69 -10.97 2.63 -10.38
CA LYS A 69 -11.06 1.21 -9.97
C LYS A 69 -11.59 1.09 -8.56
N LEU A 70 -12.56 0.20 -8.42
CA LEU A 70 -12.97 -0.30 -7.13
C LEU A 70 -11.86 -1.20 -6.56
N SER A 71 -11.47 -0.97 -5.33
CA SER A 71 -10.62 -1.87 -4.58
C SER A 71 -11.33 -2.26 -3.29
N SER A 72 -11.58 -3.57 -3.12
CA SER A 72 -11.93 -4.16 -1.84
C SER A 72 -10.65 -4.38 -1.05
N TYR A 73 -10.65 -4.07 0.23
CA TYR A 73 -9.45 -4.21 1.06
C TYR A 73 -9.76 -4.58 2.51
N SER A 74 -8.77 -5.18 3.15
CA SER A 74 -8.72 -5.45 4.59
C SER A 74 -7.38 -4.95 5.13
N ILE A 75 -7.39 -4.35 6.31
CA ILE A 75 -6.21 -3.77 6.96
C ILE A 75 -6.08 -4.35 8.36
N SER A 76 -4.89 -4.82 8.68
CA SER A 76 -4.50 -5.22 10.04
C SER A 76 -3.29 -4.40 10.48
N SER A 77 -3.42 -3.69 11.60
CA SER A 77 -2.31 -2.93 12.19
C SER A 77 -1.27 -3.85 12.81
N THR A 78 -0.01 -3.41 12.84
CA THR A 78 1.09 -4.06 13.55
C THR A 78 2.01 -3.02 14.17
N ASP A 79 2.59 -3.33 15.32
CA ASP A 79 3.64 -2.54 15.99
C ASP A 79 5.04 -3.16 15.78
N ASP A 80 5.15 -4.15 14.90
CA ASP A 80 6.41 -4.76 14.47
C ASP A 80 6.37 -5.05 12.95
N PRO A 81 6.45 -4.02 12.10
CA PRO A 81 6.48 -4.21 10.65
C PRO A 81 7.74 -4.96 10.19
N ALA A 82 8.89 -4.73 10.83
CA ALA A 82 10.14 -5.38 10.44
C ALA A 82 10.08 -6.90 10.69
N GLY A 83 9.68 -7.34 11.89
CA GLY A 83 9.54 -8.75 12.21
C GLY A 83 8.44 -9.44 11.40
N LEU A 84 7.32 -8.75 11.14
CA LEU A 84 6.27 -9.29 10.29
C LEU A 84 6.73 -9.47 8.84
N ALA A 85 7.54 -8.55 8.30
CA ALA A 85 8.09 -8.67 6.96
C ALA A 85 8.96 -9.92 6.81
N VAL A 86 9.86 -10.17 7.77
CA VAL A 86 10.74 -11.35 7.76
C VAL A 86 9.94 -12.64 7.79
N ARG A 87 8.92 -12.72 8.65
CA ARG A 87 8.05 -13.90 8.78
C ARG A 87 7.25 -14.16 7.50
N ALA A 88 6.59 -13.12 6.97
CA ALA A 88 5.81 -13.24 5.75
C ALA A 88 6.66 -13.62 4.53
N ALA A 89 7.90 -13.12 4.46
CA ALA A 89 8.83 -13.51 3.40
C ALA A 89 9.27 -14.98 3.52
N ALA A 90 9.54 -15.46 4.72
CA ALA A 90 9.91 -16.86 4.95
C ALA A 90 8.78 -17.82 4.53
N ASP A 91 7.54 -17.51 4.90
CA ASP A 91 6.38 -18.33 4.53
C ASP A 91 6.11 -18.32 3.02
N ALA A 92 6.23 -17.16 2.38
CA ALA A 92 6.09 -17.03 0.93
C ALA A 92 7.13 -17.87 0.17
N ALA A 93 8.38 -17.89 0.63
CA ALA A 93 9.44 -18.71 0.04
C ALA A 93 9.19 -20.21 0.25
N PHE A 94 8.66 -20.60 1.40
CA PHE A 94 8.30 -22.00 1.67
C PHE A 94 7.22 -22.51 0.71
N LEU A 95 6.17 -21.72 0.47
CA LEU A 95 5.09 -22.10 -0.46
C LEU A 95 5.58 -22.30 -1.90
N GLN A 96 6.50 -21.45 -2.37
CA GLN A 96 7.09 -21.57 -3.71
C GLN A 96 7.95 -22.83 -3.88
N SER A 97 8.53 -23.35 -2.80
CA SER A 97 9.38 -24.56 -2.83
C SER A 97 8.63 -25.89 -2.93
N ARG A 98 7.30 -25.91 -2.74
CA ARG A 98 6.46 -27.12 -2.79
C ARG A 98 5.74 -27.33 -4.13
N GLU A 99 5.80 -26.35 -5.02
CA GLU A 99 5.20 -26.40 -6.36
C GLU A 99 6.22 -26.76 -7.47
N GLY A 100 7.47 -27.09 -7.11
CA GLY A 100 8.56 -27.47 -8.02
C GLY A 100 8.88 -28.96 -8.02
#